data_AF-A0A920YJT9-F1
#
_entry.id   AF-A0A920YJT9-F1
#
_cell.length_a   1.000
_cell.length_b   1.000
_cell.length_c   1.000
_cell.angle_alpha   90.00
_cell.angle_beta   90.00
_cell.angle_gamma   90.00
#
_symmetry.space_group_name_H-M   'P 1'
#
loop_
_entity.id
_entity.type
_entity.pdbx_description
1 polymer ?
#
loop_
_entity_poly.entity_id
_entity_poly.type
_entity_poly.pdbx_seq_one_letter_code
_entity_poly.pdbx_strand_id
1 'polypeptide(L)'
;MARSIFHLTEEQAAYPEEARKNMRSTVIQLGYPLWALSYHAEQIDRQELVPGIARATDALGDLLAYERDELNDNELEQANAAMEPVRRELAKLLSKDRLQQGMMRFLQTHAIKLLSLMSRLHMDISQVMTRLRGLLNEDTYLWREERVQEKLTQLTSDLDLLDALNDLCGVVKTDLTDLRIYFKTTWFKSKLPLLCYRGGQPTEVAGLITYLHELIYGTNKALGDNRADDLRQRKTQLITLLHDSAAATAVLIREFTGETVSMAEAAEVYAALPDLCNAPPEEVRSQLLHALSHCAKQKKLAELRNRWQALTGSDSPQRWSEEKRCPIQWVLVGAAHHSFFARFGRLQQLTESEIDEMLAYLAAHGAELNAFRYQENVAAKLLQTVAGDYSDLVREAGMVDRLLDHIYRVFQGDVYQWPLRLNEIQRAARQWFTSNYKATAYPQVVKAIEGLSAEEIKRFVREWAAEEPIIGARLLAAIKRRD
;
A
#
# COMPACT_ATOMS: atom_id res chain seq x y z
N MET A 1 17.99 -53.82 -44.26
CA MET A 1 17.29 -52.57 -44.63
C MET A 1 17.52 -51.44 -43.63
N ALA A 2 17.36 -51.67 -42.32
CA ALA A 2 17.65 -50.70 -41.25
C ALA A 2 19.03 -50.00 -41.42
N ARG A 3 20.09 -50.79 -41.66
CA ARG A 3 21.46 -50.30 -41.92
C ARG A 3 21.54 -49.19 -42.97
N SER A 4 20.79 -49.32 -44.07
CA SER A 4 20.82 -48.33 -45.16
C SER A 4 19.95 -47.10 -44.92
N ILE A 5 18.87 -47.23 -44.15
CA ILE A 5 17.95 -46.10 -43.90
C ILE A 5 18.49 -45.21 -42.77
N PHE A 6 18.99 -45.83 -41.71
CA PHE A 6 19.49 -45.16 -40.50
C PHE A 6 21.01 -45.00 -40.48
N HIS A 7 21.72 -45.39 -41.55
CA HIS A 7 23.17 -45.31 -41.66
C HIS A 7 23.93 -46.01 -40.51
N LEU A 8 23.41 -47.15 -40.06
CA LEU A 8 24.01 -47.94 -38.97
C LEU A 8 25.27 -48.67 -39.45
N THR A 9 26.19 -48.94 -38.52
CA THR A 9 27.34 -49.83 -38.76
C THR A 9 26.91 -51.32 -38.80
N GLU A 10 27.82 -52.21 -39.18
CA GLU A 10 27.56 -53.66 -39.15
C GLU A 10 27.30 -54.16 -37.73
N GLU A 11 28.04 -53.65 -36.75
CA GLU A 11 27.87 -54.00 -35.34
C GLU A 11 26.50 -53.54 -34.79
N GLN A 12 26.09 -52.31 -35.14
CA GLN A 12 24.81 -51.74 -34.71
C GLN A 12 23.57 -52.39 -35.36
N ALA A 13 23.78 -53.19 -36.41
CA ALA A 13 22.72 -53.90 -37.13
C ALA A 13 22.94 -55.42 -37.15
N ALA A 14 23.72 -55.95 -36.19
CA ALA A 14 24.12 -57.36 -36.14
C ALA A 14 22.94 -58.32 -35.96
N TYR A 15 21.91 -57.93 -35.21
CA TYR A 15 20.65 -58.68 -35.03
C TYR A 15 19.45 -57.72 -34.87
N PRO A 16 18.20 -58.16 -35.11
CA PRO A 16 17.02 -57.28 -35.21
C PRO A 16 16.79 -56.36 -34.01
N GLU A 17 17.05 -56.85 -32.80
CA GLU A 17 16.81 -56.17 -31.53
C GLU A 17 17.86 -55.06 -31.31
N GLU A 18 19.13 -55.33 -31.63
CA GLU A 18 20.19 -54.33 -31.58
C GLU A 18 19.98 -53.26 -32.66
N ALA A 19 19.56 -53.66 -33.86
CA ALA A 19 19.15 -52.73 -34.90
C ALA A 19 18.00 -51.83 -34.43
N ARG A 20 16.95 -52.40 -33.81
CA ARG A 20 15.81 -51.66 -33.25
C ARG A 20 16.24 -50.65 -32.19
N LYS A 21 17.09 -51.06 -31.25
CA LYS A 21 17.64 -50.18 -30.20
C LYS A 21 18.42 -49.01 -30.79
N ASN A 22 19.29 -49.26 -31.78
CA ASN A 22 20.05 -48.20 -32.44
C ASN A 22 19.18 -47.28 -33.30
N MET A 23 18.13 -47.83 -33.94
CA MET A 23 17.11 -47.02 -34.62
C MET A 23 16.37 -46.10 -33.64
N ARG A 24 15.91 -46.61 -32.48
CA ARG A 24 15.29 -45.79 -31.42
C ARG A 24 16.23 -44.66 -30.99
N SER A 25 17.50 -44.98 -30.70
CA SER A 25 18.50 -43.97 -30.32
C SER A 25 18.66 -42.89 -31.40
N THR A 26 18.67 -43.29 -32.67
CA THR A 26 18.75 -42.35 -33.81
C THR A 26 17.53 -41.42 -33.85
N VAL A 27 16.31 -41.93 -33.70
CA VAL A 27 15.09 -41.11 -33.70
C VAL A 27 15.04 -40.14 -32.52
N ILE A 28 15.49 -40.58 -31.33
CA ILE A 28 15.61 -39.71 -30.15
C ILE A 28 16.62 -38.57 -30.43
N GLN A 29 17.78 -38.88 -31.02
CA GLN A 29 18.80 -37.88 -31.37
C GLN A 29 18.33 -36.89 -32.44
N LEU A 30 17.55 -37.36 -33.41
CA LEU A 30 16.92 -36.51 -34.42
C LEU A 30 15.91 -35.54 -33.78
N GLY A 31 15.20 -35.99 -32.74
CA GLY A 31 14.33 -35.14 -31.90
C GLY A 31 12.96 -34.84 -32.50
N TYR A 32 12.57 -35.53 -33.57
CA TYR A 32 11.29 -35.38 -34.28
C TYR A 32 10.70 -36.75 -34.61
N PRO A 33 9.37 -36.87 -34.71
CA PRO A 33 8.73 -38.12 -35.09
C PRO A 33 8.94 -38.45 -36.57
N LEU A 34 9.03 -39.73 -36.90
CA LEU A 34 9.33 -40.20 -38.27
C LEU A 34 8.28 -39.78 -39.30
N TRP A 35 7.00 -39.76 -38.92
CA TRP A 35 5.89 -39.39 -39.82
C TRP A 35 5.98 -37.94 -40.33
N ALA A 36 6.79 -37.07 -39.70
CA ALA A 36 7.06 -35.73 -40.20
C ALA A 36 7.71 -35.76 -41.60
N LEU A 37 8.38 -36.86 -41.99
CA LEU A 37 8.93 -37.02 -43.33
C LEU A 37 7.86 -37.00 -44.43
N SER A 38 6.65 -37.49 -44.16
CA SER A 38 5.54 -37.45 -45.12
C SER A 38 5.17 -36.01 -45.47
N TYR A 39 5.09 -35.15 -44.44
CA TYR A 39 4.84 -33.71 -44.60
C TYR A 39 5.98 -32.98 -45.32
N HIS A 40 7.23 -33.39 -45.12
CA HIS A 40 8.35 -32.86 -45.91
C HIS A 40 8.28 -33.32 -47.37
N ALA A 41 7.91 -34.57 -47.64
CA ALA A 41 7.75 -35.10 -48.99
C ALA A 41 6.65 -34.37 -49.77
N GLU A 42 5.56 -33.99 -49.09
CA GLU A 42 4.53 -33.12 -49.66
C GLU A 42 5.07 -31.74 -50.03
N GLN A 43 5.93 -31.16 -49.18
CA GLN A 43 6.48 -29.81 -49.38
C GLN A 43 7.39 -29.71 -50.62
N ILE A 44 8.08 -30.79 -50.98
CA ILE A 44 8.99 -30.84 -52.14
C ILE A 44 8.31 -31.32 -53.44
N ASP A 45 6.98 -31.20 -53.52
CA ASP A 45 6.13 -31.59 -54.66
C ASP A 45 6.31 -33.05 -55.13
N ARG A 46 6.76 -33.94 -54.24
CA ARG A 46 6.87 -35.38 -54.52
C ARG A 46 5.62 -36.13 -54.09
N GLN A 47 4.46 -35.67 -54.55
CA GLN A 47 3.14 -36.21 -54.15
C GLN A 47 3.03 -37.73 -54.37
N GLU A 48 3.65 -38.25 -55.42
CA GLU A 48 3.67 -39.69 -55.73
C GLU A 48 4.38 -40.53 -54.66
N LEU A 49 5.32 -39.94 -53.90
CA LEU A 49 6.07 -40.64 -52.85
C LEU A 49 5.37 -40.58 -51.48
N VAL A 50 4.44 -39.65 -51.26
CA VAL A 50 3.81 -39.41 -49.96
C VAL A 50 3.13 -40.67 -49.41
N PRO A 51 2.29 -41.41 -50.18
CA PRO A 51 1.66 -42.64 -49.67
C PRO A 51 2.67 -43.75 -49.35
N GLY A 52 3.80 -43.79 -50.08
CA GLY A 52 4.87 -44.75 -49.82
C GLY A 52 5.64 -44.41 -48.54
N ILE A 53 5.99 -43.14 -48.36
CA ILE A 53 6.71 -42.65 -47.17
C ILE A 53 5.83 -42.79 -45.93
N ALA A 54 4.55 -42.41 -46.00
CA ALA A 54 3.61 -42.54 -44.87
C ALA A 54 3.48 -43.98 -44.38
N ARG A 55 3.19 -44.93 -45.30
CA ARG A 55 3.12 -46.36 -44.95
C ARG A 55 4.42 -46.88 -44.35
N ALA A 56 5.56 -46.44 -44.87
CA ALA A 56 6.86 -46.85 -44.36
C ALA A 56 7.17 -46.26 -42.98
N THR A 57 6.81 -44.99 -42.72
CA THR A 57 6.99 -44.36 -41.41
C THR A 57 6.04 -44.92 -40.36
N ASP A 58 4.83 -45.33 -40.74
CA ASP A 58 3.87 -45.99 -39.84
C ASP A 58 4.38 -47.37 -39.43
N ALA A 59 4.79 -48.19 -40.41
CA ALA A 59 5.37 -49.51 -40.15
C ALA A 59 6.65 -49.43 -39.30
N LEU A 60 7.50 -48.42 -39.55
CA LEU A 60 8.66 -48.13 -38.69
C LEU A 60 8.22 -47.71 -37.28
N GLY A 61 7.20 -46.86 -37.16
CA GLY A 61 6.64 -46.46 -35.87
C GLY A 61 6.15 -47.64 -35.05
N ASP A 62 5.40 -48.56 -35.67
CA ASP A 62 4.90 -49.78 -35.03
C ASP A 62 6.04 -50.70 -34.59
N LEU A 63 7.03 -50.89 -35.45
CA LEU A 63 8.22 -51.69 -35.15
C LEU A 63 9.02 -51.11 -33.98
N LEU A 64 9.16 -49.78 -33.92
CA LEU A 64 9.88 -49.09 -32.86
C LEU A 64 9.08 -49.01 -31.55
N ALA A 65 7.74 -48.96 -31.61
CA ALA A 65 6.87 -48.94 -30.44
C ALA A 65 6.67 -50.32 -29.79
N TYR A 66 7.04 -51.40 -30.48
CA TYR A 66 6.84 -52.77 -30.00
C TYR A 66 7.54 -53.02 -28.65
N GLU A 67 6.77 -53.37 -27.63
CA GLU A 67 7.23 -53.52 -26.24
C GLU A 67 7.87 -54.88 -25.93
N ARG A 68 7.69 -55.89 -26.79
CA ARG A 68 8.26 -57.23 -26.55
C ARG A 68 9.76 -57.27 -26.85
N ASP A 69 10.45 -58.14 -26.13
CA ASP A 69 11.89 -58.35 -26.25
C ASP A 69 12.28 -58.88 -27.63
N GLU A 70 11.47 -59.78 -28.21
CA GLU A 70 11.70 -60.40 -29.52
C GLU A 70 10.71 -59.89 -30.57
N LEU A 71 11.22 -59.61 -31.78
CA LEU A 71 10.42 -59.23 -32.95
C LEU A 71 9.97 -60.49 -33.72
N ASN A 72 8.70 -60.58 -34.11
CA ASN A 72 8.23 -61.70 -34.93
C ASN A 72 8.68 -61.54 -36.39
N ASP A 73 9.09 -62.63 -37.03
CA ASP A 73 9.44 -62.69 -38.46
C ASP A 73 8.36 -62.07 -39.35
N ASN A 74 7.08 -62.28 -39.05
CA ASN A 74 5.97 -61.70 -39.81
C ASN A 74 5.91 -60.16 -39.69
N GLU A 75 6.20 -59.60 -38.51
CA GLU A 75 6.21 -58.13 -38.29
C GLU A 75 7.41 -57.50 -39.00
N LEU A 76 8.57 -58.17 -38.96
CA LEU A 76 9.76 -57.77 -39.72
C LEU A 76 9.51 -57.81 -41.23
N GLU A 77 8.84 -58.86 -41.73
CA GLU A 77 8.52 -59.01 -43.15
C GLU A 77 7.53 -57.93 -43.62
N GLN A 78 6.50 -57.62 -42.82
CA GLN A 78 5.56 -56.53 -43.08
C GLN A 78 6.25 -55.16 -43.10
N ALA A 79 7.11 -54.89 -42.12
CA ALA A 79 7.88 -53.64 -42.08
C ALA A 79 8.82 -53.52 -43.29
N ASN A 80 9.49 -54.61 -43.66
CA ASN A 80 10.33 -54.68 -44.86
C ASN A 80 9.53 -54.40 -46.13
N ALA A 81 8.36 -55.02 -46.30
CA ALA A 81 7.50 -54.82 -47.45
C ALA A 81 7.01 -53.37 -47.59
N ALA A 82 6.73 -52.69 -46.47
CA ALA A 82 6.30 -51.29 -46.47
C ALA A 82 7.44 -50.32 -46.86
N MET A 83 8.67 -50.61 -46.44
CA MET A 83 9.82 -49.72 -46.65
C MET A 83 10.56 -49.94 -47.97
N GLU A 84 10.60 -51.17 -48.51
CA GLU A 84 11.38 -51.50 -49.71
C GLU A 84 11.09 -50.58 -50.92
N PRO A 85 9.82 -50.22 -51.24
CA PRO A 85 9.51 -49.35 -52.38
C PRO A 85 10.12 -47.94 -52.27
N VAL A 86 10.31 -47.44 -51.05
CA VAL A 86 10.79 -46.07 -50.77
C VAL A 86 12.14 -46.03 -50.09
N ARG A 87 12.81 -47.17 -49.91
CA ARG A 87 14.05 -47.34 -49.14
C ARG A 87 15.14 -46.32 -49.49
N ARG A 88 15.40 -46.12 -50.78
CA ARG A 88 16.45 -45.17 -51.25
C ARG A 88 16.10 -43.73 -50.91
N GLU A 89 14.84 -43.38 -50.98
CA GLU A 89 14.38 -42.02 -50.68
C GLU A 89 14.32 -41.79 -49.17
N LEU A 90 13.85 -42.76 -48.37
CA LEU A 90 13.92 -42.71 -46.91
C LEU A 90 15.35 -42.51 -46.40
N ALA A 91 16.32 -43.28 -46.91
CA ALA A 91 17.73 -43.15 -46.54
C ALA A 91 18.30 -41.75 -46.84
N LYS A 92 17.83 -41.12 -47.93
CA LYS A 92 18.22 -39.75 -48.26
C LYS A 92 17.52 -38.74 -47.36
N LEU A 93 16.22 -38.90 -47.14
CA LEU A 93 15.34 -37.93 -46.47
C LEU A 93 15.51 -37.91 -44.95
N LEU A 94 15.91 -39.02 -44.34
CA LEU A 94 16.07 -39.12 -42.90
C LEU A 94 17.23 -38.25 -42.41
N SER A 95 16.89 -37.05 -41.95
CA SER A 95 17.81 -36.07 -41.39
C SER A 95 17.04 -35.10 -40.50
N LYS A 96 17.73 -34.49 -39.54
CA LYS A 96 17.11 -33.56 -38.59
C LYS A 96 16.46 -32.37 -39.30
N ASP A 97 17.14 -31.78 -40.27
CA ASP A 97 16.65 -30.59 -40.99
C ASP A 97 15.36 -30.87 -41.76
N ARG A 98 15.27 -32.04 -42.41
CA ARG A 98 14.07 -32.42 -43.19
C ARG A 98 12.91 -32.80 -42.30
N LEU A 99 13.17 -33.50 -41.20
CA LEU A 99 12.16 -33.76 -40.17
C LEU A 99 11.64 -32.47 -39.55
N GLN A 100 12.52 -31.50 -39.28
CA GLN A 100 12.13 -30.19 -38.79
C GLN A 100 11.25 -29.42 -39.78
N GLN A 101 11.61 -29.43 -41.07
CA GLN A 101 10.78 -28.84 -42.14
C GLN A 101 9.42 -29.52 -42.24
N GLY A 102 9.40 -30.86 -42.18
CA GLY A 102 8.18 -31.65 -42.15
C GLY A 102 7.30 -31.33 -40.94
N MET A 103 7.89 -31.20 -39.76
CA MET A 103 7.17 -30.80 -38.55
C MET A 103 6.62 -29.36 -38.68
N MET A 104 7.39 -28.43 -39.25
CA MET A 104 6.89 -27.07 -39.53
C MET A 104 5.70 -27.10 -40.48
N ARG A 105 5.74 -27.94 -41.53
CA ARG A 105 4.62 -28.12 -42.47
C ARG A 105 3.40 -28.71 -41.77
N PHE A 106 3.58 -29.71 -40.90
CA PHE A 106 2.52 -30.25 -40.07
C PHE A 106 1.85 -29.15 -39.20
N LEU A 107 2.63 -28.27 -38.57
CA LEU A 107 2.09 -27.15 -37.80
C LEU A 107 1.33 -26.14 -38.68
N GLN A 108 1.77 -25.90 -39.92
CA GLN A 108 1.05 -25.05 -40.88
C GLN A 108 -0.32 -25.62 -41.26
N THR A 109 -0.45 -26.93 -41.31
CA THR A 109 -1.72 -27.59 -41.65
C THR A 109 -2.66 -27.64 -40.45
N HIS A 110 -2.16 -28.02 -39.27
CA HIS A 110 -3.01 -28.37 -38.13
C HIS A 110 -3.02 -27.35 -37.00
N ALA A 111 -2.10 -26.38 -36.98
CA ALA A 111 -1.92 -25.44 -35.88
C ALA A 111 -1.51 -24.03 -36.34
N ILE A 112 -2.24 -23.44 -37.29
CA ILE A 112 -1.94 -22.09 -37.83
C ILE A 112 -1.86 -21.03 -36.72
N LYS A 113 -2.75 -21.10 -35.71
CA LYS A 113 -2.73 -20.18 -34.55
C LYS A 113 -1.44 -20.31 -33.73
N LEU A 114 -0.84 -21.50 -33.65
CA LEU A 114 0.44 -21.69 -32.97
C LEU A 114 1.57 -20.95 -33.69
N LEU A 115 1.56 -20.91 -35.02
CA LEU A 115 2.59 -20.21 -35.79
C LEU A 115 2.57 -18.70 -35.56
N SER A 116 1.37 -18.10 -35.47
CA SER A 116 1.27 -16.68 -35.13
C SER A 116 1.73 -16.40 -33.70
N LEU A 117 1.44 -17.31 -32.76
CA LEU A 117 1.95 -17.23 -31.38
C LEU A 117 3.48 -17.35 -31.32
N MET A 118 4.07 -18.28 -32.06
CA MET A 118 5.52 -18.43 -32.14
C MET A 118 6.20 -17.13 -32.57
N SER A 119 5.64 -16.45 -33.58
CA SER A 119 6.17 -15.16 -34.03
C SER A 119 6.07 -14.07 -32.95
N ARG A 120 4.93 -13.98 -32.25
CA ARG A 120 4.69 -12.95 -31.22
C ARG A 120 5.52 -13.17 -29.95
N LEU A 121 5.76 -14.43 -29.61
CA LEU A 121 6.55 -14.83 -28.44
C LEU A 121 8.04 -15.01 -28.76
N HIS A 122 8.46 -14.76 -30.01
CA HIS A 122 9.82 -14.99 -30.49
C HIS A 122 10.35 -16.42 -30.21
N MET A 123 9.48 -17.41 -30.40
CA MET A 123 9.79 -18.82 -30.19
C MET A 123 10.13 -19.52 -31.51
N ASP A 124 11.16 -20.36 -31.47
CA ASP A 124 11.49 -21.27 -32.56
C ASP A 124 10.80 -22.64 -32.40
N ILE A 125 10.86 -23.47 -33.44
CA ILE A 125 10.28 -24.82 -33.43
C ILE A 125 10.93 -25.74 -32.40
N SER A 126 12.21 -25.55 -32.05
CA SER A 126 12.89 -26.39 -31.06
C SER A 126 12.34 -26.16 -29.65
N GLN A 127 11.91 -24.94 -29.34
CA GLN A 127 11.22 -24.60 -28.09
C GLN A 127 9.82 -25.24 -28.05
N VAL A 128 9.09 -25.22 -29.17
CA VAL A 128 7.79 -25.92 -29.30
C VAL A 128 7.96 -27.42 -29.08
N MET A 129 8.96 -28.04 -29.70
CA MET A 129 9.27 -29.46 -29.52
C MET A 129 9.64 -29.81 -28.09
N THR A 130 10.34 -28.91 -27.40
CA THR A 130 10.67 -29.09 -25.98
C THR A 130 9.43 -29.08 -25.10
N ARG A 131 8.47 -28.17 -25.37
CA ARG A 131 7.18 -28.15 -24.66
C ARG A 131 6.34 -29.38 -24.98
N LEU A 132 6.27 -29.80 -26.25
CA LEU A 132 5.56 -31.04 -26.64
C LEU A 132 6.14 -32.29 -25.96
N ARG A 133 7.47 -32.39 -25.85
CA ARG A 133 8.12 -33.47 -25.07
C ARG A 133 7.68 -33.50 -23.61
N GLY A 134 7.59 -32.33 -22.98
CA GLY A 134 7.06 -32.23 -21.62
C GLY A 134 5.59 -32.67 -21.49
N LEU A 135 4.75 -32.36 -22.48
CA LEU A 135 3.33 -32.72 -22.48
C LEU A 135 3.06 -34.19 -22.79
N LEU A 136 3.82 -34.77 -23.72
CA LEU A 136 3.65 -36.16 -24.15
C LEU A 136 4.31 -37.14 -23.18
N ASN A 137 5.40 -36.72 -22.52
CA ASN A 137 6.17 -37.49 -21.54
C ASN A 137 6.60 -38.88 -22.05
N GLU A 138 6.99 -38.95 -23.33
CA GLU A 138 7.43 -40.17 -24.00
C GLU A 138 8.44 -39.83 -25.10
N ASP A 139 9.21 -40.84 -25.51
CA ASP A 139 10.22 -40.69 -26.56
C ASP A 139 9.60 -40.39 -27.94
N THR A 140 10.33 -39.65 -28.77
CA THR A 140 9.83 -39.15 -30.08
C THR A 140 9.45 -40.24 -31.07
N TYR A 141 9.97 -41.47 -30.93
CA TYR A 141 9.57 -42.59 -31.78
C TYR A 141 8.19 -43.17 -31.42
N LEU A 142 7.64 -42.86 -30.24
CA LEU A 142 6.31 -43.29 -29.80
C LEU A 142 5.21 -42.31 -30.21
N TRP A 143 5.58 -41.12 -30.69
CA TRP A 143 4.63 -40.04 -30.97
C TRP A 143 3.75 -40.38 -32.17
N ARG A 144 2.45 -40.56 -31.91
CA ARG A 144 1.43 -40.67 -32.95
C ARG A 144 0.88 -39.31 -33.34
N GLU A 145 0.54 -39.15 -34.62
CA GLU A 145 0.09 -37.88 -35.16
C GLU A 145 -1.13 -37.32 -34.40
N GLU A 146 -2.17 -38.15 -34.21
CA GLU A 146 -3.41 -37.77 -33.50
C GLU A 146 -3.14 -37.26 -32.07
N ARG A 147 -2.26 -37.94 -31.33
CA ARG A 147 -1.90 -37.55 -29.96
C ARG A 147 -1.12 -36.24 -29.94
N VAL A 148 -0.23 -36.03 -30.92
CA VAL A 148 0.47 -34.76 -31.08
C VAL A 148 -0.52 -33.63 -31.43
N GLN A 149 -1.51 -33.87 -32.29
CA GLN A 149 -2.56 -32.89 -32.60
C GLN A 149 -3.39 -32.51 -31.35
N GLU A 150 -3.76 -33.49 -30.52
CA GLU A 150 -4.44 -33.24 -29.24
C GLU A 150 -3.58 -32.34 -28.32
N LYS A 151 -2.31 -32.68 -28.13
CA LYS A 151 -1.39 -31.89 -27.28
C LYS A 151 -1.03 -30.54 -27.89
N LEU A 152 -1.08 -30.39 -29.22
CA LEU A 152 -0.94 -29.09 -29.87
C LEU A 152 -2.08 -28.14 -29.54
N THR A 153 -3.31 -28.66 -29.39
CA THR A 153 -4.46 -27.84 -29.00
C THR A 153 -4.26 -27.29 -27.59
N GLN A 154 -3.82 -28.14 -26.65
CA GLN A 154 -3.45 -27.73 -25.30
C GLN A 154 -2.30 -26.71 -25.30
N LEU A 155 -1.21 -26.99 -26.01
CA LEU A 155 -0.05 -26.10 -26.09
C LEU A 155 -0.40 -24.74 -26.70
N THR A 156 -1.24 -24.73 -27.73
CA THR A 156 -1.72 -23.49 -28.36
C THR A 156 -2.52 -22.67 -27.36
N SER A 157 -3.37 -23.32 -26.56
CA SER A 157 -4.15 -22.65 -25.51
C SER A 157 -3.23 -22.00 -24.46
N ASP A 158 -2.23 -22.73 -23.97
CA ASP A 158 -1.29 -22.25 -22.95
C ASP A 158 -0.47 -21.06 -23.46
N LEU A 159 0.02 -21.14 -24.70
CA LEU A 159 0.79 -20.04 -25.33
C LEU A 159 -0.09 -18.84 -25.65
N ASP A 160 -1.37 -19.04 -25.97
CA ASP A 160 -2.31 -17.95 -26.20
C ASP A 160 -2.59 -17.16 -24.92
N LEU A 161 -2.69 -17.87 -23.79
CA LEU A 161 -2.77 -17.28 -22.46
C LEU A 161 -1.51 -16.51 -22.07
N LEU A 162 -0.34 -17.09 -22.34
CA LEU A 162 0.94 -16.44 -22.11
C LEU A 162 1.04 -15.13 -22.91
N ASP A 163 0.68 -15.16 -24.20
CA ASP A 163 0.65 -13.98 -25.07
C ASP A 163 -0.35 -12.92 -24.59
N ALA A 164 -1.57 -13.32 -24.18
CA ALA A 164 -2.55 -12.38 -23.64
C ALA A 164 -2.09 -11.69 -22.34
N LEU A 165 -1.43 -12.43 -21.44
CA LEU A 165 -0.83 -11.86 -20.23
C LEU A 165 0.36 -10.94 -20.56
N ASN A 166 1.21 -11.34 -21.51
CA ASN A 166 2.31 -10.51 -22.00
C ASN A 166 1.79 -9.17 -22.55
N ASP A 167 0.72 -9.23 -23.35
CA ASP A 167 0.06 -8.05 -23.89
C ASP A 167 -0.52 -7.16 -22.77
N LEU A 168 -1.21 -7.75 -21.78
CA LEU A 168 -1.72 -7.04 -20.61
C LEU A 168 -0.59 -6.35 -19.82
N CYS A 169 0.53 -7.05 -19.65
CA CYS A 169 1.67 -6.58 -18.86
C CYS A 169 2.63 -5.66 -19.63
N GLY A 170 2.49 -5.56 -20.96
CA GLY A 170 3.39 -4.80 -21.82
C GLY A 170 4.80 -5.39 -21.89
N VAL A 171 4.96 -6.71 -21.82
CA VAL A 171 6.26 -7.41 -21.86
C VAL A 171 6.23 -8.59 -22.81
N VAL A 172 7.40 -9.14 -23.13
CA VAL A 172 7.52 -10.38 -23.91
C VAL A 172 8.32 -11.39 -23.08
N LYS A 173 7.60 -12.33 -22.45
CA LYS A 173 8.16 -13.47 -21.72
C LYS A 173 7.79 -14.78 -22.43
N THR A 174 8.71 -15.73 -22.45
CA THR A 174 8.51 -17.03 -23.11
C THR A 174 8.02 -18.11 -22.16
N ASP A 175 7.98 -17.83 -20.85
CA ASP A 175 7.50 -18.75 -19.82
C ASP A 175 6.54 -18.08 -18.84
N LEU A 176 5.53 -18.83 -18.40
CA LEU A 176 4.50 -18.35 -17.49
C LEU A 176 5.04 -18.10 -16.08
N THR A 177 6.06 -18.84 -15.64
CA THR A 177 6.68 -18.67 -14.33
C THR A 177 7.31 -17.29 -14.20
N ASP A 178 8.11 -16.90 -15.18
CA ASP A 178 8.75 -15.58 -15.23
C ASP A 178 7.72 -14.47 -15.32
N LEU A 179 6.66 -14.68 -16.10
CA LEU A 179 5.58 -13.70 -16.25
C LEU A 179 4.79 -13.53 -14.96
N ARG A 180 4.53 -14.60 -14.21
CA ARG A 180 3.89 -14.53 -12.89
C ARG A 180 4.74 -13.76 -11.89
N ILE A 181 6.05 -13.98 -11.88
CA ILE A 181 6.97 -13.24 -11.01
C ILE A 181 6.96 -11.76 -11.37
N TYR A 182 7.05 -11.44 -12.67
CA TYR A 182 6.97 -10.07 -13.15
C TYR A 182 5.64 -9.40 -12.78
N PHE A 183 4.52 -10.11 -12.96
CA PHE A 183 3.19 -9.61 -12.60
C PHE A 183 3.15 -9.20 -11.12
N LYS A 184 3.58 -10.09 -10.21
CA LYS A 184 3.52 -9.86 -8.75
C LYS A 184 4.46 -8.76 -8.27
N THR A 185 5.66 -8.70 -8.82
CA THR A 185 6.74 -7.86 -8.27
C THR A 185 6.83 -6.50 -8.94
N THR A 186 6.45 -6.41 -10.22
CA THR A 186 6.73 -5.23 -11.06
C THR A 186 5.47 -4.61 -11.61
N TRP A 187 4.52 -5.40 -12.11
CA TRP A 187 3.34 -4.86 -12.79
C TRP A 187 2.19 -4.52 -11.83
N PHE A 188 1.86 -5.42 -10.90
CA PHE A 188 0.79 -5.22 -9.90
C PHE A 188 1.37 -4.72 -8.57
N LYS A 189 1.79 -3.46 -8.53
CA LYS A 189 2.35 -2.81 -7.32
C LYS A 189 1.25 -2.28 -6.40
N SER A 190 0.49 -3.19 -5.81
CA SER A 190 -0.60 -2.87 -4.89
C SER A 190 -0.31 -3.42 -3.50
N LYS A 191 -0.61 -2.63 -2.46
CA LYS A 191 -0.65 -3.09 -1.06
C LYS A 191 -1.86 -3.98 -0.80
N LEU A 192 -2.90 -3.92 -1.62
CA LEU A 192 -4.10 -4.74 -1.47
C LEU A 192 -3.99 -6.02 -2.32
N PRO A 193 -4.55 -7.15 -1.86
CA PRO A 193 -4.68 -8.36 -2.65
C PRO A 193 -5.42 -8.11 -3.98
N LEU A 194 -5.06 -8.85 -5.03
CA LEU A 194 -5.70 -8.74 -6.34
C LEU A 194 -7.22 -8.93 -6.29
N LEU A 195 -7.70 -9.85 -5.44
CA LEU A 195 -9.14 -10.11 -5.28
C LEU A 195 -9.92 -8.93 -4.72
N CYS A 196 -9.28 -7.98 -4.04
CA CYS A 196 -9.96 -6.78 -3.54
C CYS A 196 -10.50 -5.90 -4.69
N TYR A 197 -9.90 -5.97 -5.87
CA TYR A 197 -10.33 -5.19 -7.03
C TYR A 197 -11.60 -5.72 -7.70
N ARG A 198 -12.13 -6.86 -7.24
CA ARG A 198 -13.43 -7.39 -7.71
C ARG A 198 -14.62 -6.57 -7.24
N GLY A 199 -14.47 -5.87 -6.11
CA GLY A 199 -15.57 -5.15 -5.46
C GLY A 199 -16.18 -4.13 -6.41
N GLY A 200 -17.51 -4.06 -6.46
CA GLY A 200 -18.23 -3.07 -7.26
C GLY A 200 -18.07 -3.20 -8.78
N GLN A 201 -17.45 -4.26 -9.29
CA GLN A 201 -17.29 -4.51 -10.72
C GLN A 201 -18.45 -5.34 -11.31
N PRO A 202 -18.74 -5.20 -12.62
CA PRO A 202 -19.64 -6.12 -13.32
C PRO A 202 -19.16 -7.57 -13.23
N THR A 203 -20.11 -8.52 -13.28
CA THR A 203 -19.84 -9.96 -13.12
C THR A 203 -18.75 -10.47 -14.06
N GLU A 204 -18.69 -9.97 -15.30
CA GLU A 204 -17.69 -10.36 -16.29
C GLU A 204 -16.27 -9.95 -15.87
N VAL A 205 -16.11 -8.72 -15.36
CA VAL A 205 -14.83 -8.16 -14.92
C VAL A 205 -14.40 -8.80 -13.60
N ALA A 206 -15.32 -8.95 -12.65
CA ALA A 206 -15.05 -9.66 -11.40
C ALA A 206 -14.61 -11.11 -11.66
N GLY A 207 -15.26 -11.80 -12.61
CA GLY A 207 -14.86 -13.14 -13.04
C GLY A 207 -13.47 -13.18 -13.66
N LEU A 208 -13.06 -12.15 -14.43
CA LEU A 208 -11.71 -12.06 -14.97
C LEU A 208 -10.64 -11.80 -13.91
N ILE A 209 -10.96 -11.02 -12.88
CA ILE A 209 -10.02 -10.78 -11.77
C ILE A 209 -9.81 -12.08 -10.98
N THR A 210 -10.87 -12.85 -10.74
CA THR A 210 -10.77 -14.18 -10.12
C THR A 210 -9.92 -15.12 -10.99
N TYR A 211 -10.18 -15.14 -12.30
CA TYR A 211 -9.40 -15.93 -13.25
C TYR A 211 -7.90 -15.53 -13.25
N LEU A 212 -7.60 -14.23 -13.29
CA LEU A 212 -6.24 -13.71 -13.19
C LEU A 212 -5.60 -14.11 -11.85
N HIS A 213 -6.34 -14.04 -10.75
CA HIS A 213 -5.83 -14.48 -9.46
C HIS A 213 -5.46 -15.98 -9.46
N GLU A 214 -6.32 -16.84 -9.99
CA GLU A 214 -6.01 -18.27 -10.14
C GLU A 214 -4.83 -18.52 -11.07
N LEU A 215 -4.76 -17.82 -12.20
CA LEU A 215 -3.69 -17.93 -13.17
C LEU A 215 -2.34 -17.47 -12.60
N ILE A 216 -2.31 -16.46 -11.73
CA ILE A 216 -1.08 -15.88 -11.18
C ILE A 216 -0.64 -16.55 -9.85
N TYR A 217 -1.60 -16.90 -9.00
CA TYR A 217 -1.34 -17.39 -7.63
C TYR A 217 -1.74 -18.84 -7.41
N GLY A 218 -2.49 -19.46 -8.33
CA GLY A 218 -2.87 -20.85 -8.26
C GLY A 218 -1.73 -21.82 -8.53
N THR A 219 -1.98 -23.09 -8.21
CA THR A 219 -1.13 -24.21 -8.65
C THR A 219 -1.38 -24.44 -10.15
N ASN A 220 -0.41 -25.01 -10.89
CA ASN A 220 -0.48 -25.30 -12.34
C ASN A 220 -1.58 -26.32 -12.75
N LYS A 221 -2.69 -26.40 -12.02
CA LYS A 221 -3.89 -27.11 -12.47
C LYS A 221 -4.36 -26.47 -13.77
N ALA A 222 -4.92 -27.31 -14.65
CA ALA A 222 -5.59 -26.84 -15.85
C ALA A 222 -6.64 -25.80 -15.43
N LEU A 223 -6.37 -24.54 -15.74
CA LEU A 223 -7.39 -23.50 -15.74
C LEU A 223 -8.44 -23.96 -16.74
N GLY A 224 -9.73 -23.88 -16.38
CA GLY A 224 -10.84 -24.42 -17.18
C GLY A 224 -10.87 -23.88 -18.61
N ASP A 225 -11.80 -22.98 -18.91
CA ASP A 225 -11.86 -22.37 -20.23
C ASP A 225 -10.73 -21.32 -20.40
N ASN A 226 -10.12 -21.31 -21.59
CA ASN A 226 -9.12 -20.31 -21.95
C ASN A 226 -9.78 -18.94 -22.13
N ARG A 227 -9.41 -17.96 -21.29
CA ARG A 227 -9.96 -16.59 -21.31
C ARG A 227 -9.00 -15.55 -21.93
N ALA A 228 -8.09 -15.98 -22.81
CA ALA A 228 -7.11 -15.09 -23.45
C ALA A 228 -7.77 -13.92 -24.22
N ASP A 229 -8.85 -14.19 -24.95
CA ASP A 229 -9.53 -13.16 -25.74
C ASP A 229 -10.27 -12.15 -24.85
N ASP A 230 -10.88 -12.61 -23.75
CA ASP A 230 -11.49 -11.71 -22.75
C ASP A 230 -10.45 -10.76 -22.14
N LEU A 231 -9.24 -11.26 -21.84
CA LEU A 231 -8.14 -10.46 -21.31
C LEU A 231 -7.71 -9.38 -22.31
N ARG A 232 -7.57 -9.72 -23.59
CA ARG A 232 -7.22 -8.76 -24.64
C ARG A 232 -8.31 -7.72 -24.84
N GLN A 233 -9.57 -8.15 -24.90
CA GLN A 233 -10.71 -7.25 -25.12
C GLN A 233 -10.85 -6.22 -23.99
N ARG A 234 -10.56 -6.60 -22.75
CA ARG A 234 -10.71 -5.74 -21.56
C ARG A 234 -9.39 -5.21 -21.00
N LYS A 235 -8.29 -5.35 -21.74
CA LYS A 235 -6.94 -4.92 -21.34
C LYS A 235 -6.92 -3.53 -20.72
N THR A 236 -7.43 -2.52 -21.43
CA THR A 236 -7.41 -1.12 -20.95
C THR A 236 -8.23 -0.93 -19.68
N GLN A 237 -9.37 -1.61 -19.58
CA GLN A 237 -10.22 -1.58 -18.39
C GLN A 237 -9.49 -2.20 -17.19
N LEU A 238 -8.85 -3.36 -17.38
CA LEU A 238 -8.09 -4.06 -16.35
C LEU A 238 -6.88 -3.25 -15.89
N ILE A 239 -6.11 -2.65 -16.80
CA ILE A 239 -4.97 -1.80 -16.45
C ILE A 239 -5.43 -0.63 -15.57
N THR A 240 -6.46 0.10 -16.01
CA THR A 240 -6.98 1.26 -15.28
C THR A 240 -7.47 0.86 -13.89
N LEU A 241 -8.22 -0.23 -13.80
CA LEU A 241 -8.76 -0.75 -12.55
C LEU A 241 -7.65 -1.17 -11.57
N LEU A 242 -6.70 -2.00 -12.03
CA LEU A 242 -5.70 -2.63 -11.17
C LEU A 242 -4.59 -1.67 -10.73
N HIS A 243 -4.50 -0.49 -11.36
CA HIS A 243 -3.60 0.59 -10.97
C HIS A 243 -4.29 1.73 -10.21
N ASP A 244 -5.61 1.69 -10.03
CA ASP A 244 -6.37 2.65 -9.23
C ASP A 244 -6.66 2.11 -7.81
N SER A 245 -5.64 2.17 -6.96
CA SER A 245 -5.74 1.71 -5.57
C SER A 245 -6.67 2.55 -4.70
N ALA A 246 -6.87 3.83 -5.05
CA ALA A 246 -7.77 4.72 -4.34
C ALA A 246 -9.23 4.33 -4.61
N ALA A 247 -9.59 4.08 -5.86
CA ALA A 247 -10.92 3.58 -6.20
C ALA A 247 -11.21 2.23 -5.53
N ALA A 248 -10.26 1.30 -5.56
CA ALA A 248 -10.40 0.01 -4.88
C ALA A 248 -10.63 0.19 -3.37
N THR A 249 -9.86 1.08 -2.72
CA THR A 249 -10.00 1.36 -1.30
C THR A 249 -11.36 1.99 -0.97
N ALA A 250 -11.84 2.93 -1.79
CA ALA A 250 -13.16 3.55 -1.61
C ALA A 250 -14.30 2.52 -1.71
N VAL A 251 -14.19 1.58 -2.65
CA VAL A 251 -15.15 0.49 -2.80
C VAL A 251 -15.16 -0.42 -1.56
N LEU A 252 -13.98 -0.81 -1.06
CA LEU A 252 -13.86 -1.64 0.13
C LEU A 252 -14.41 -0.95 1.39
N ILE A 253 -14.12 0.34 1.57
CA ILE A 253 -14.69 1.14 2.67
C ILE A 253 -16.22 1.07 2.62
N ARG A 254 -16.81 1.33 1.45
CA ARG A 254 -18.26 1.26 1.26
C ARG A 254 -18.82 -0.14 1.53
N GLU A 255 -18.12 -1.19 1.11
CA GLU A 255 -18.55 -2.57 1.35
C GLU A 255 -18.51 -2.95 2.83
N PHE A 256 -17.48 -2.52 3.57
CA PHE A 256 -17.31 -2.91 4.98
C PHE A 256 -18.06 -2.04 5.98
N THR A 257 -18.33 -0.77 5.65
CA THR A 257 -18.93 0.22 6.55
C THR A 257 -20.29 0.73 6.08
N GLY A 258 -20.60 0.64 4.78
CA GLY A 258 -21.76 1.30 4.16
C GLY A 258 -21.52 2.78 3.83
N GLU A 259 -20.40 3.36 4.23
CA GLU A 259 -20.10 4.79 4.06
C GLU A 259 -19.43 5.09 2.71
N THR A 260 -19.68 6.27 2.16
CA THR A 260 -19.00 6.76 0.96
C THR A 260 -17.98 7.82 1.32
N VAL A 261 -16.72 7.60 0.94
CA VAL A 261 -15.62 8.54 1.11
C VAL A 261 -15.21 9.18 -0.21
N SER A 262 -14.58 10.35 -0.14
CA SER A 262 -13.98 10.99 -1.31
C SER A 262 -12.76 10.20 -1.83
N MET A 263 -12.37 10.40 -3.10
CA MET A 263 -11.17 9.75 -3.65
C MET A 263 -9.88 10.19 -2.95
N ALA A 264 -9.82 11.45 -2.49
CA ALA A 264 -8.69 11.95 -1.71
C ALA A 264 -8.57 11.21 -0.36
N GLU A 265 -9.70 10.99 0.32
CA GLU A 265 -9.73 10.20 1.56
C GLU A 265 -9.34 8.75 1.34
N ALA A 266 -9.85 8.13 0.28
CA ALA A 266 -9.47 6.76 -0.05
C ALA A 266 -7.96 6.64 -0.34
N ALA A 267 -7.36 7.65 -1.00
CA ALA A 267 -5.93 7.70 -1.23
C ALA A 267 -5.12 7.88 0.07
N GLU A 268 -5.57 8.73 1.01
CA GLU A 268 -4.96 8.91 2.33
C GLU A 268 -5.01 7.60 3.15
N VAL A 269 -6.16 6.93 3.16
CA VAL A 269 -6.33 5.64 3.85
C VAL A 269 -5.41 4.58 3.23
N TYR A 270 -5.36 4.48 1.90
CA TYR A 270 -4.46 3.56 1.20
C TYR A 270 -2.98 3.84 1.50
N ALA A 271 -2.60 5.12 1.59
CA ALA A 271 -1.24 5.50 1.95
C ALA A 271 -0.86 5.04 3.37
N ALA A 272 -1.81 5.09 4.31
CA ALA A 272 -1.63 4.65 5.70
C ALA A 272 -1.62 3.11 5.88
N LEU A 273 -2.11 2.33 4.91
CA LEU A 273 -2.12 0.87 5.00
C LEU A 273 -0.71 0.27 4.99
N PRO A 274 -0.47 -0.83 5.73
CA PRO A 274 0.69 -1.69 5.51
C PRO A 274 0.58 -2.44 4.16
N ASP A 275 1.65 -3.15 3.77
CA ASP A 275 1.56 -4.08 2.64
C ASP A 275 0.76 -5.32 3.03
N LEU A 276 -0.38 -5.51 2.37
CA LEU A 276 -1.36 -6.56 2.61
C LEU A 276 -1.55 -7.44 1.36
N CYS A 277 -0.64 -7.38 0.37
CA CYS A 277 -0.84 -8.01 -0.94
C CYS A 277 -1.16 -9.52 -0.89
N ASN A 278 -0.73 -10.20 0.18
CA ASN A 278 -0.98 -11.61 0.44
C ASN A 278 -1.81 -11.87 1.72
N ALA A 279 -2.42 -10.83 2.30
CA ALA A 279 -3.19 -10.94 3.54
C ALA A 279 -4.59 -11.54 3.30
N PRO A 280 -5.14 -12.28 4.27
CA PRO A 280 -6.50 -12.79 4.20
C PRO A 280 -7.55 -11.65 4.31
N PRO A 281 -8.79 -11.87 3.84
CA PRO A 281 -9.84 -10.84 3.82
C PRO A 281 -10.12 -10.18 5.18
N GLU A 282 -10.10 -10.96 6.27
CA GLU A 282 -10.35 -10.43 7.62
C GLU A 282 -9.25 -9.48 8.10
N GLU A 283 -7.99 -9.77 7.74
CA GLU A 283 -6.87 -8.89 8.07
C GLU A 283 -6.93 -7.60 7.26
N VAL A 284 -7.25 -7.70 5.96
CA VAL A 284 -7.49 -6.53 5.10
C VAL A 284 -8.58 -5.64 5.70
N ARG A 285 -9.70 -6.23 6.11
CA ARG A 285 -10.81 -5.50 6.73
C ARG A 285 -10.36 -4.78 8.01
N SER A 286 -9.70 -5.50 8.92
CA SER A 286 -9.24 -4.95 10.20
C SER A 286 -8.29 -3.77 10.00
N GLN A 287 -7.27 -3.93 9.15
CA GLN A 287 -6.28 -2.90 8.87
C GLN A 287 -6.88 -1.68 8.17
N LEU A 288 -7.82 -1.89 7.26
CA LEU A 288 -8.54 -0.81 6.57
C LEU A 288 -9.42 0.00 7.54
N LEU A 289 -10.16 -0.66 8.43
CA LEU A 289 -10.95 0.04 9.45
C LEU A 289 -10.07 0.81 10.43
N HIS A 290 -8.95 0.24 10.84
CA HIS A 290 -7.98 0.92 11.69
C HIS A 290 -7.37 2.15 11.00
N ALA A 291 -6.95 2.02 9.73
CA ALA A 291 -6.42 3.13 8.94
C ALA A 291 -7.48 4.23 8.71
N LEU A 292 -8.73 3.86 8.44
CA LEU A 292 -9.85 4.79 8.28
C LEU A 292 -10.09 5.60 9.56
N SER A 293 -10.23 4.93 10.72
CA SER A 293 -10.42 5.59 12.01
C SER A 293 -9.22 6.47 12.38
N HIS A 294 -8.00 6.01 12.11
CA HIS A 294 -6.81 6.81 12.31
C HIS A 294 -6.81 8.09 11.46
N CYS A 295 -7.14 7.98 10.16
CA CYS A 295 -7.21 9.15 9.27
C CYS A 295 -8.30 10.14 9.72
N ALA A 296 -9.49 9.65 10.07
CA ALA A 296 -10.59 10.47 10.60
C ALA A 296 -10.16 11.22 11.88
N LYS A 297 -9.52 10.52 12.83
CA LYS A 297 -8.97 11.13 14.05
C LYS A 297 -7.92 12.20 13.73
N GLN A 298 -6.99 11.93 12.81
CA GLN A 298 -5.96 12.92 12.45
C GLN A 298 -6.56 14.17 11.80
N LYS A 299 -7.59 14.03 10.95
CA LYS A 299 -8.33 15.17 10.38
C LYS A 299 -8.98 16.02 11.46
N LYS A 300 -9.69 15.40 12.40
CA LYS A 300 -10.33 16.10 13.53
C LYS A 300 -9.31 16.81 14.43
N LEU A 301 -8.15 16.18 14.67
CA LEU A 301 -7.05 16.83 15.40
C LEU A 301 -6.48 18.04 14.66
N ALA A 302 -6.34 17.97 13.33
CA ALA A 302 -5.91 19.10 12.52
C ALA A 302 -6.95 20.23 12.55
N GLU A 303 -8.24 19.90 12.41
CA GLU A 303 -9.33 20.87 12.53
C GLU A 303 -9.33 21.56 13.89
N LEU A 304 -9.21 20.80 14.98
CA LEU A 304 -9.18 21.34 16.35
C LEU A 304 -8.03 22.34 16.53
N ARG A 305 -6.83 22.01 16.05
CA ARG A 305 -5.67 22.90 16.11
C ARG A 305 -5.87 24.16 15.27
N ASN A 306 -6.35 24.02 14.05
CA ASN A 306 -6.61 25.15 13.16
C ASN A 306 -7.67 26.08 13.76
N ARG A 307 -8.73 25.53 14.35
CA ARG A 307 -9.78 26.31 15.00
C ARG A 307 -9.28 27.01 16.25
N TRP A 308 -8.47 26.34 17.06
CA TRP A 308 -7.78 26.95 18.19
C TRP A 308 -6.90 28.13 17.76
N GLN A 309 -6.06 27.92 16.74
CA GLN A 309 -5.16 28.95 16.20
C GLN A 309 -5.94 30.12 15.60
N ALA A 310 -7.03 29.86 14.89
CA ALA A 310 -7.90 30.91 14.36
C ALA A 310 -8.55 31.76 15.46
N LEU A 311 -8.98 31.15 16.58
CA LEU A 311 -9.59 31.88 17.69
C LEU A 311 -8.54 32.68 18.50
N THR A 312 -7.43 32.05 18.85
CA THR A 312 -6.50 32.58 19.87
C THR A 312 -5.24 33.24 19.28
N GLY A 313 -4.91 32.95 18.02
CA GLY A 313 -3.69 33.39 17.36
C GLY A 313 -2.42 32.62 17.74
N SER A 314 -2.55 31.51 18.49
CA SER A 314 -1.42 30.71 18.97
C SER A 314 -1.65 29.22 18.70
N ASP A 315 -0.58 28.41 18.65
CA ASP A 315 -0.68 26.99 18.27
C ASP A 315 -1.18 26.09 19.40
N SER A 316 -1.07 26.54 20.66
CA SER A 316 -1.54 25.80 21.83
C SER A 316 -1.85 26.71 23.02
N PRO A 317 -2.63 26.26 24.02
CA PRO A 317 -2.84 26.98 25.28
C PRO A 317 -1.54 27.31 26.02
N GLN A 318 -0.56 26.42 25.93
CA GLN A 318 0.76 26.62 26.52
C GLN A 318 1.51 27.74 25.79
N ARG A 319 1.62 27.68 24.45
CA ARG A 319 2.28 28.74 23.68
C ARG A 319 1.61 30.09 23.86
N TRP A 320 0.28 30.10 23.89
CA TRP A 320 -0.48 31.32 24.16
C TRP A 320 -0.05 31.94 25.49
N SER A 321 0.10 31.12 26.53
CA SER A 321 0.47 31.61 27.87
C SER A 321 1.89 32.16 27.91
N GLU A 322 2.80 31.53 27.17
CA GLU A 322 4.19 31.97 27.03
C GLU A 322 4.27 33.31 26.25
N GLU A 323 3.58 33.41 25.12
CA GLU A 323 3.53 34.60 24.25
C GLU A 323 2.88 35.79 24.94
N LYS A 324 1.79 35.56 25.68
CA LYS A 324 1.05 36.61 26.40
C LYS A 324 1.60 36.89 27.79
N ARG A 325 2.59 36.11 28.26
CA ARG A 325 3.15 36.17 29.63
C ARG A 325 2.06 36.14 30.72
N CYS A 326 0.97 35.45 30.45
CA CYS A 326 -0.15 35.28 31.38
C CYS A 326 -0.66 33.83 31.29
N PRO A 327 -0.86 33.13 32.42
CA PRO A 327 -1.43 31.79 32.39
C PRO A 327 -2.88 31.86 31.91
N ILE A 328 -3.20 31.12 30.83
CA ILE A 328 -4.55 31.13 30.25
C ILE A 328 -5.64 30.70 31.25
N GLN A 329 -5.26 29.87 32.23
CA GLN A 329 -6.12 29.37 33.30
C GLN A 329 -6.52 30.46 34.31
N TRP A 330 -5.79 31.57 34.39
CA TRP A 330 -6.15 32.72 35.23
C TRP A 330 -7.11 33.66 34.52
N VAL A 331 -7.11 33.66 33.19
CA VAL A 331 -8.02 34.47 32.39
C VAL A 331 -9.36 33.76 32.25
N LEU A 332 -9.34 32.45 31.99
CA LEU A 332 -10.53 31.61 31.90
C LEU A 332 -10.72 30.75 33.14
N VAL A 333 -11.61 31.22 34.00
CA VAL A 333 -11.95 30.55 35.26
C VAL A 333 -13.19 29.70 35.05
N GLY A 334 -13.11 28.42 35.40
CA GLY A 334 -14.23 27.49 35.33
C GLY A 334 -13.77 26.06 35.05
N ALA A 335 -14.52 25.09 35.57
CA ALA A 335 -14.21 23.68 35.44
C ALA A 335 -14.15 23.22 33.97
N ALA A 336 -15.00 23.79 33.11
CA ALA A 336 -15.04 23.48 31.69
C ALA A 336 -13.75 23.90 30.96
N HIS A 337 -13.25 25.12 31.21
CA HIS A 337 -11.99 25.60 30.62
C HIS A 337 -10.78 24.77 31.07
N HIS A 338 -10.71 24.45 32.37
CA HIS A 338 -9.64 23.59 32.91
C HIS A 338 -9.64 22.21 32.28
N SER A 339 -10.82 21.59 32.15
CA SER A 339 -10.97 20.29 31.49
C SER A 339 -10.50 20.34 30.03
N PHE A 340 -10.89 21.39 29.30
CA PHE A 340 -10.46 21.59 27.91
C PHE A 340 -8.93 21.71 27.80
N PHE A 341 -8.28 22.55 28.60
CA PHE A 341 -6.83 22.72 28.55
C PHE A 341 -6.06 21.46 28.95
N ALA A 342 -6.55 20.73 29.95
CA ALA A 342 -5.98 19.44 30.34
C ALA A 342 -6.06 18.43 29.19
N ARG A 343 -7.20 18.36 28.48
CA ARG A 343 -7.39 17.50 27.31
C ARG A 343 -6.51 17.93 26.13
N PHE A 344 -6.36 19.24 25.89
CA PHE A 344 -5.49 19.78 24.85
C PHE A 344 -4.01 19.42 25.07
N GLY A 345 -3.57 19.29 26.33
CA GLY A 345 -2.22 18.79 26.64
C GLY A 345 -1.97 17.34 26.23
N ARG A 346 -3.04 16.54 26.02
CA ARG A 346 -2.97 15.10 25.74
C ARG A 346 -3.71 14.66 24.47
N LEU A 347 -3.80 15.55 23.47
CA LEU A 347 -4.57 15.32 22.22
C LEU A 347 -4.37 13.94 21.57
N GLN A 348 -3.14 13.41 21.59
CA GLN A 348 -2.84 12.12 20.95
C GLN A 348 -3.54 10.93 21.62
N GLN A 349 -3.82 11.03 22.93
CA GLN A 349 -4.44 9.98 23.75
C GLN A 349 -5.96 10.01 23.68
N LEU A 350 -6.56 11.06 23.10
CA LEU A 350 -8.00 11.22 23.07
C LEU A 350 -8.65 10.29 22.03
N THR A 351 -9.85 9.84 22.37
CA THR A 351 -10.76 9.18 21.43
C THR A 351 -11.37 10.18 20.46
N GLU A 352 -11.97 9.68 19.38
CA GLU A 352 -12.63 10.53 18.38
C GLU A 352 -13.78 11.35 18.99
N SER A 353 -14.61 10.72 19.83
CA SER A 353 -15.70 11.40 20.56
C SER A 353 -15.19 12.51 21.48
N GLU A 354 -14.06 12.30 22.17
CA GLU A 354 -13.48 13.33 23.02
C GLU A 354 -12.96 14.53 22.20
N ILE A 355 -12.48 14.29 20.98
CA ILE A 355 -12.06 15.37 20.06
C ILE A 355 -13.30 16.13 19.56
N ASP A 356 -14.40 15.43 19.24
CA ASP A 356 -15.66 16.08 18.86
C ASP A 356 -16.22 16.95 20.00
N GLU A 357 -16.16 16.49 21.25
CA GLU A 357 -16.49 17.30 22.42
C GLU A 357 -15.62 18.56 22.52
N MET A 358 -14.33 18.45 22.23
CA MET A 358 -13.41 19.60 22.23
C MET A 358 -13.71 20.58 21.09
N LEU A 359 -14.07 20.09 19.90
CA LEU A 359 -14.51 20.93 18.78
C LEU A 359 -15.82 21.66 19.10
N ALA A 360 -16.79 20.96 19.68
CA ALA A 360 -18.05 21.55 20.14
C ALA A 360 -17.81 22.61 21.23
N TYR A 361 -16.87 22.35 22.14
CA TYR A 361 -16.46 23.31 23.16
C TYR A 361 -15.88 24.60 22.54
N LEU A 362 -14.99 24.50 21.56
CA LEU A 362 -14.45 25.66 20.83
C LEU A 362 -15.54 26.43 20.09
N ALA A 363 -16.55 25.74 19.57
CA ALA A 363 -17.70 26.39 18.93
C ALA A 363 -18.54 27.19 19.93
N ALA A 364 -18.81 26.62 21.11
CA ALA A 364 -19.64 27.25 22.14
C ALA A 364 -18.95 28.45 22.83
N HIS A 365 -17.63 28.39 23.05
CA HIS A 365 -16.87 29.42 23.77
C HIS A 365 -16.03 30.31 22.84
N GLY A 366 -16.31 30.28 21.53
CA GLY A 366 -15.50 30.99 20.53
C GLY A 366 -15.42 32.51 20.77
N ALA A 367 -16.51 33.14 21.24
CA ALA A 367 -16.53 34.57 21.52
C ALA A 367 -15.59 34.96 22.68
N GLU A 368 -15.60 34.19 23.77
CA GLU A 368 -14.70 34.36 24.91
C GLU A 368 -13.24 34.11 24.50
N LEU A 369 -13.00 33.08 23.68
CA LEU A 369 -11.68 32.74 23.16
C LEU A 369 -11.12 33.81 22.22
N ASN A 370 -11.96 34.43 21.40
CA ASN A 370 -11.54 35.49 20.50
C ASN A 370 -11.24 36.80 21.23
N ALA A 371 -11.84 37.03 22.41
CA ALA A 371 -11.55 38.18 23.24
C ALA A 371 -10.08 38.21 23.74
N PHE A 372 -9.36 37.08 23.70
CA PHE A 372 -7.92 36.98 24.05
C PHE A 372 -6.97 37.69 23.10
N ARG A 373 -7.47 38.19 21.97
CA ARG A 373 -6.66 39.04 21.08
C ARG A 373 -6.39 40.42 21.70
N TYR A 374 -7.18 40.88 22.67
CA TYR A 374 -7.08 42.22 23.26
C TYR A 374 -6.30 42.21 24.60
N GLN A 375 -5.15 42.87 24.63
CA GLN A 375 -4.14 42.81 25.70
C GLN A 375 -4.57 43.40 27.06
N GLU A 376 -5.43 44.42 27.07
CA GLU A 376 -5.74 45.20 28.28
C GLU A 376 -6.47 44.40 29.37
N ASN A 377 -7.40 43.52 28.97
CA ASN A 377 -8.17 42.71 29.91
C ASN A 377 -7.32 41.61 30.59
N VAL A 378 -6.30 41.12 29.88
CA VAL A 378 -5.41 40.04 30.36
C VAL A 378 -4.48 40.57 31.44
N ALA A 379 -3.88 41.76 31.23
CA ALA A 379 -2.97 42.38 32.18
C ALA A 379 -3.68 42.75 33.50
N ALA A 380 -4.91 43.26 33.43
CA ALA A 380 -5.70 43.59 34.62
C ALA A 380 -6.02 42.35 35.47
N LYS A 381 -6.41 41.24 34.82
CA LYS A 381 -6.71 39.98 35.52
C LYS A 381 -5.46 39.38 36.15
N LEU A 382 -4.34 39.37 35.41
CA LEU A 382 -3.04 38.91 35.89
C LEU A 382 -2.58 39.70 37.13
N LEU A 383 -2.67 41.04 37.06
CA LEU A 383 -2.28 41.91 38.17
C LEU A 383 -3.11 41.61 39.42
N GLN A 384 -4.42 41.44 39.28
CA GLN A 384 -5.29 41.11 40.41
C GLN A 384 -4.90 39.77 41.06
N THR A 385 -4.62 38.74 40.24
CA THR A 385 -4.23 37.41 40.75
C THR A 385 -2.86 37.41 41.43
N VAL A 386 -1.91 38.18 40.91
CA VAL A 386 -0.51 38.22 41.39
C VAL A 386 -0.33 39.16 42.59
N ALA A 387 -0.90 40.37 42.54
CA ALA A 387 -0.67 41.41 43.53
C ALA A 387 -1.73 41.44 44.65
N GLY A 388 -2.92 40.85 44.44
CA GLY A 388 -4.00 40.84 45.43
C GLY A 388 -4.33 42.26 45.89
N ASP A 389 -4.29 42.49 47.20
CA ASP A 389 -4.60 43.77 47.85
C ASP A 389 -3.70 44.94 47.42
N TYR A 390 -2.54 44.66 46.80
CA TYR A 390 -1.63 45.69 46.29
C TYR A 390 -1.90 46.07 44.83
N SER A 391 -2.90 45.47 44.16
CA SER A 391 -3.13 45.62 42.72
C SER A 391 -3.39 47.08 42.31
N ASP A 392 -4.20 47.81 43.07
CA ASP A 392 -4.55 49.21 42.78
C ASP A 392 -3.34 50.13 42.98
N LEU A 393 -2.60 49.95 44.09
CA LEU A 393 -1.36 50.69 44.36
C LEU A 393 -0.29 50.46 43.28
N VAL A 394 -0.13 49.21 42.81
CA VAL A 394 0.82 48.89 41.73
C VAL A 394 0.40 49.55 40.41
N ARG A 395 -0.91 49.65 40.16
CA ARG A 395 -1.47 50.29 38.96
C ARG A 395 -1.26 51.79 38.98
N GLU A 396 -1.65 52.47 40.06
CA GLU A 396 -1.49 53.92 40.23
C GLU A 396 -0.01 54.35 40.21
N ALA A 397 0.87 53.50 40.74
CA ALA A 397 2.32 53.72 40.73
C ALA A 397 2.99 53.44 39.37
N GLY A 398 2.26 53.00 38.34
CA GLY A 398 2.82 52.66 37.02
C GLY A 398 3.85 51.54 37.08
N MET A 399 3.68 50.59 38.02
CA MET A 399 4.66 49.54 38.31
C MET A 399 4.33 48.16 37.70
N VAL A 400 3.21 48.05 36.98
CA VAL A 400 2.67 46.79 36.46
C VAL A 400 3.73 46.02 35.66
N ASP A 401 4.33 46.64 34.65
CA ASP A 401 5.31 45.97 33.79
C ASP A 401 6.55 45.50 34.55
N ARG A 402 7.05 46.31 35.50
CA ARG A 402 8.24 45.97 36.30
C ARG A 402 7.98 44.78 37.23
N LEU A 403 6.79 44.73 37.84
CA LEU A 403 6.39 43.60 38.68
C LEU A 403 6.29 42.33 37.84
N LEU A 404 5.60 42.38 36.69
CA LEU A 404 5.42 41.21 35.82
C LEU A 404 6.74 40.70 35.24
N ASP A 405 7.65 41.60 34.83
CA ASP A 405 9.00 41.24 34.39
C ASP A 405 9.82 40.60 35.52
N HIS A 406 9.69 41.08 36.76
CA HIS A 406 10.36 40.48 37.91
C HIS A 406 9.87 39.05 38.14
N ILE A 407 8.55 38.84 38.18
CA ILE A 407 7.97 37.50 38.34
C ILE A 407 8.43 36.59 37.20
N TYR A 408 8.36 37.05 35.96
CA TYR A 408 8.80 36.26 34.81
C TYR A 408 10.26 35.80 34.93
N ARG A 409 11.16 36.68 35.40
CA ARG A 409 12.59 36.35 35.62
C ARG A 409 12.81 35.39 36.78
N VAL A 410 12.13 35.59 37.91
CA VAL A 410 12.27 34.74 39.11
C VAL A 410 11.85 33.30 38.82
N PHE A 411 10.79 33.13 38.03
CA PHE A 411 10.23 31.82 37.72
C PHE A 411 10.82 31.18 36.45
N GLN A 412 11.82 31.83 35.81
CA GLN A 412 12.56 31.33 34.64
C GLN A 412 11.66 30.95 33.45
N GLY A 413 10.56 31.68 33.24
CA GLY A 413 9.56 31.31 32.24
C GLY A 413 8.56 30.28 32.76
N ASP A 414 8.06 29.41 31.87
CA ASP A 414 7.03 28.39 32.15
C ASP A 414 5.72 28.95 32.72
N VAL A 415 5.21 29.97 32.03
CA VAL A 415 4.00 30.71 32.43
C VAL A 415 2.79 29.79 32.58
N TYR A 416 2.70 28.74 31.77
CA TYR A 416 1.57 27.81 31.81
C TYR A 416 1.44 27.04 33.13
N GLN A 417 2.56 26.84 33.87
CA GLN A 417 2.59 26.12 35.15
C GLN A 417 2.46 27.03 36.38
N TRP A 418 2.44 28.36 36.19
CA TRP A 418 2.27 29.32 37.29
C TRP A 418 1.04 29.07 38.17
N PRO A 419 -0.12 28.59 37.68
CA PRO A 419 -1.24 28.25 38.54
C PRO A 419 -0.90 27.24 39.65
N LEU A 420 0.02 26.30 39.40
CA LEU A 420 0.49 25.33 40.40
C LEU A 420 1.39 25.96 41.47
N ARG A 421 1.97 27.13 41.17
CA ARG A 421 2.94 27.85 42.00
C ARG A 421 2.39 29.20 42.49
N LEU A 422 1.07 29.38 42.49
CA LEU A 422 0.42 30.65 42.80
C LEU A 422 0.90 31.26 44.13
N ASN A 423 1.02 30.44 45.18
CA ASN A 423 1.48 30.90 46.49
C ASN A 423 2.92 31.44 46.48
N GLU A 424 3.79 30.82 45.69
CA GLU A 424 5.18 31.27 45.53
C GLU A 424 5.23 32.59 44.76
N ILE A 425 4.41 32.70 43.70
CA ILE A 425 4.32 33.90 42.86
C ILE A 425 3.79 35.09 43.68
N GLN A 426 2.71 34.89 44.43
CA GLN A 426 2.15 35.94 45.30
C GLN A 426 3.16 36.36 46.38
N ARG A 427 3.94 35.42 46.93
CA ARG A 427 5.01 35.75 47.89
C ARG A 427 6.10 36.60 47.25
N ALA A 428 6.57 36.22 46.07
CA ALA A 428 7.58 36.98 45.32
C ALA A 428 7.06 38.38 44.97
N ALA A 429 5.81 38.49 44.53
CA ALA A 429 5.17 39.78 44.24
C ALA A 429 5.11 40.69 45.47
N ARG A 430 4.70 40.16 46.62
CA ARG A 430 4.67 40.90 47.90
C ARG A 430 6.05 41.34 48.36
N GLN A 431 7.06 40.48 48.24
CA GLN A 431 8.45 40.81 48.59
C GLN A 431 9.01 41.92 47.69
N TRP A 432 8.75 41.81 46.38
CA TRP A 432 9.13 42.83 45.41
C TRP A 432 8.44 44.16 45.71
N PHE A 433 7.12 44.15 45.94
CA PHE A 433 6.37 45.37 46.26
C PHE A 433 6.88 46.04 47.53
N THR A 434 7.06 45.28 48.61
CA THR A 434 7.56 45.79 49.90
C THR A 434 8.92 46.46 49.75
N SER A 435 9.80 45.88 48.94
CA SER A 435 11.16 46.40 48.70
C SER A 435 11.15 47.68 47.86
N ASN A 436 10.17 47.83 46.96
CA ASN A 436 10.07 48.97 46.04
C ASN A 436 9.10 50.07 46.51
N TYR A 437 8.25 49.79 47.50
CA TYR A 437 7.19 50.68 47.98
C TYR A 437 7.69 52.10 48.30
N LYS A 438 8.77 52.21 49.09
CA LYS A 438 9.33 53.50 49.51
C LYS A 438 9.82 54.36 48.35
N ALA A 439 10.33 53.74 47.30
CA ALA A 439 10.92 54.44 46.16
C ALA A 439 9.88 54.86 45.10
N THR A 440 8.65 54.36 45.17
CA THR A 440 7.69 54.46 44.06
C THR A 440 6.27 54.84 44.53
N ALA A 441 5.57 53.94 45.21
CA ALA A 441 4.19 54.14 45.66
C ALA A 441 4.11 55.10 46.87
N TYR A 442 5.11 55.11 47.76
CA TYR A 442 5.11 55.98 48.93
C TYR A 442 5.05 57.48 48.58
N PRO A 443 5.83 58.03 47.63
CA PRO A 443 5.67 59.40 47.15
C PRO A 443 4.24 59.76 46.71
N GLN A 444 3.52 58.82 46.09
CA GLN A 444 2.13 59.05 45.68
C GLN A 444 1.17 59.09 46.87
N VAL A 445 1.37 58.18 47.83
CA VAL A 445 0.62 58.20 49.10
C VAL A 445 0.87 59.50 49.86
N VAL A 446 2.12 59.95 49.93
CA VAL A 446 2.47 61.24 50.56
C VAL A 446 1.81 62.40 49.84
N LYS A 447 1.87 62.45 48.50
CA LYS A 447 1.20 63.49 47.71
C LYS A 447 -0.32 63.51 47.94
N ALA A 448 -0.96 62.34 48.05
CA ALA A 448 -2.37 62.24 48.37
C ALA A 448 -2.68 62.77 49.77
N ILE A 449 -1.83 62.48 50.76
CA ILE A 449 -1.96 63.01 52.13
C ILE A 449 -1.74 64.53 52.16
N GLU A 450 -0.72 65.05 51.46
CA GLU A 450 -0.41 66.48 51.39
C GLU A 450 -1.51 67.30 50.67
N GLY A 451 -2.31 66.65 49.83
CA GLY A 451 -3.46 67.27 49.17
C GLY A 451 -4.69 67.45 50.09
N LEU A 452 -4.69 66.84 51.27
CA LEU A 452 -5.78 66.94 52.25
C LEU A 452 -5.48 68.00 53.32
N SER A 453 -6.51 68.72 53.75
CA SER A 453 -6.39 69.62 54.90
C SER A 453 -6.21 68.84 56.21
N ALA A 454 -5.68 69.51 57.24
CA ALA A 454 -5.46 68.90 58.55
C ALA A 454 -6.75 68.33 59.18
N GLU A 455 -7.91 68.96 58.93
CA GLU A 455 -9.20 68.46 59.43
C GLU A 455 -9.75 67.30 58.61
N GLU A 456 -9.50 67.26 57.31
CA GLU A 456 -9.81 66.10 56.47
C GLU A 456 -8.99 64.88 56.88
N ILE A 457 -7.70 65.04 57.15
CA ILE A 457 -6.83 63.95 57.62
C ILE A 457 -7.29 63.44 58.99
N LYS A 458 -7.58 64.32 59.95
CA LYS A 458 -8.06 63.90 61.29
C LYS A 458 -9.39 63.14 61.20
N ARG A 459 -10.32 63.60 60.34
CA ARG A 459 -11.59 62.92 60.11
C ARG A 459 -11.37 61.55 59.46
N PHE A 460 -10.60 61.49 58.38
CA PHE A 460 -10.26 60.24 57.69
C PHE A 460 -9.62 59.20 58.62
N VAL A 461 -8.64 59.61 59.43
CA VAL A 461 -7.97 58.70 60.38
C VAL A 461 -8.92 58.21 61.48
N ARG A 462 -9.86 59.03 61.94
CA ARG A 462 -10.88 58.61 62.91
C ARG A 462 -11.86 57.60 62.32
N GLU A 463 -12.35 57.87 61.11
CA GLU A 463 -13.26 56.97 60.38
C GLU A 463 -12.58 55.64 60.08
N TRP A 464 -11.36 55.67 59.54
CA TRP A 464 -10.61 54.46 59.20
C TRP A 464 -10.21 53.62 60.43
N ALA A 465 -9.86 54.25 61.54
CA ALA A 465 -9.57 53.54 62.79
C ALA A 465 -10.82 52.96 63.48
N ALA A 466 -12.01 53.50 63.17
CA ALA A 466 -13.28 52.94 63.65
C ALA A 466 -13.71 51.72 62.82
N GLU A 467 -13.42 51.72 61.52
CA GLU A 467 -13.73 50.61 60.60
C GLU A 467 -12.73 49.45 60.68
N GLU A 468 -11.44 49.74 60.85
CA GLU A 468 -10.38 48.73 60.91
C GLU A 468 -9.62 48.73 62.26
N PRO A 469 -9.94 47.80 63.19
CA PRO A 469 -9.33 47.75 64.52
C PRO A 469 -7.79 47.65 64.53
N ILE A 470 -7.22 46.97 63.52
CA ILE A 470 -5.76 46.80 63.42
C ILE A 470 -5.05 48.12 63.15
N ILE A 471 -5.73 49.05 62.47
CA ILE A 471 -5.21 50.38 62.15
C ILE A 471 -5.25 51.24 63.41
N GLY A 472 -6.37 51.21 64.15
CA GLY A 472 -6.45 51.86 65.46
C GLY A 472 -5.34 51.38 66.42
N ALA A 473 -5.09 50.07 66.47
CA ALA A 473 -4.01 49.50 67.29
C ALA A 473 -2.61 49.97 66.85
N ARG A 474 -2.32 49.97 65.53
CA ARG A 474 -1.04 50.45 64.99
C ARG A 474 -0.85 51.95 65.18
N LEU A 475 -1.91 52.74 65.02
CA LEU A 475 -1.91 54.19 65.20
C LEU A 475 -1.62 54.54 66.66
N LEU A 476 -2.32 53.91 67.62
CA LEU A 476 -2.06 54.09 69.05
C LEU A 476 -0.63 53.70 69.42
N ALA A 477 -0.13 52.59 68.90
CA ALA A 477 1.25 52.16 69.13
C ALA A 477 2.27 53.14 68.54
N ALA A 478 1.99 53.74 67.38
CA ALA A 478 2.86 54.74 66.75
C ALA A 478 2.86 56.07 67.49
N ILE A 479 1.70 56.55 67.97
CA ILE A 479 1.58 57.78 68.76
C ILE A 479 2.32 57.63 70.09
N LYS A 480 2.15 56.51 70.80
CA LYS A 480 2.86 56.20 72.06
C LYS A 480 4.38 56.06 71.93
N ARG A 481 4.91 55.91 70.71
CA ARG A 481 6.37 55.89 70.46
C ARG A 481 6.93 57.29 70.16
N ARG A 482 6.04 58.27 69.97
CA ARG A 482 6.38 59.66 69.62
C ARG A 482 6.44 60.56 70.84
N ASP A 483 5.67 60.19 71.88
CA ASP A 483 5.82 60.60 73.27
C ASP A 483 6.94 59.77 73.94
#